data_AF-A0A4Q3JEP7-F1
#
_entry.id   AF-A0A4Q3JEP7-F1
#
_cell.length_a   1.000
_cell.length_b   1.000
_cell.length_c   1.000
_cell.angle_alpha   90.00
_cell.angle_beta   90.00
_cell.angle_gamma   90.00
#
_symmetry.space_group_name_H-M   'P 1'
#
loop_
_entity.id
_entity.type
_entity.pdbx_description
1 polymer ?
#
loop_
_entity_poly.entity_id
_entity_poly.type
_entity_poly.pdbx_seq_one_letter_code
_entity_poly.pdbx_strand_id
1 'polypeptide(L)' 'DGLYENGILSAGMGWQVPRMPGLGEVDWSGFFSALYHVGYDGPVIIEHEDRRFEGSDDKIKRGFLLARDVLQPYVK' A
#
# COMPACT_ATOMS: atom_id res chain seq x y z
N ASP A 1 -20.44 -0.10 -10.86
CA ASP A 1 -19.27 -0.84 -10.34
C ASP A 1 -18.04 -0.14 -10.90
N GLY A 2 -17.25 0.51 -10.05
CA GLY A 2 -16.35 1.60 -10.48
C GLY A 2 -15.35 1.18 -11.56
N LEU A 3 -14.92 -0.08 -11.56
CA LEU A 3 -14.02 -0.62 -12.59
C LEU A 3 -14.68 -0.64 -13.97
N TYR A 4 -15.97 -1.01 -14.06
CA TYR A 4 -16.71 -1.03 -15.33
C TYR A 4 -16.97 0.38 -15.87
N GLU A 5 -17.17 1.35 -14.97
CA GLU A 5 -17.49 2.73 -15.34
C GLU A 5 -16.24 3.50 -15.79
N ASN A 6 -15.09 3.25 -15.15
CA ASN A 6 -13.87 4.02 -15.36
C ASN A 6 -12.81 3.26 -16.19
N GLY A 7 -12.89 1.93 -16.26
CA GLY A 7 -11.96 1.07 -16.99
C GLY A 7 -10.55 1.02 -16.40
N ILE A 8 -9.70 0.17 -16.97
CA ILE A 8 -8.30 0.03 -16.55
C ILE A 8 -7.45 1.29 -16.84
N LEU A 9 -7.86 2.07 -17.85
CA LEU A 9 -7.17 3.31 -18.23
C LEU A 9 -7.37 4.44 -17.19
N SER A 10 -8.27 4.28 -16.23
CA SER A 10 -8.38 5.22 -15.10
C SER A 10 -7.23 5.10 -14.10
N ALA A 11 -6.32 4.13 -14.29
CA ALA A 11 -5.23 3.82 -13.38
C ALA A 11 -5.69 3.63 -11.92
N GLY A 12 -6.93 3.15 -11.74
CA GLY A 12 -7.51 2.95 -10.41
C GLY A 12 -8.41 4.08 -9.90
N MET A 13 -8.36 5.25 -10.54
CA MET A 13 -9.24 6.36 -10.17
C MET A 13 -10.71 5.96 -10.29
N GLY A 14 -11.47 6.24 -9.24
CA GLY A 14 -12.90 5.95 -9.17
C GLY A 14 -13.29 4.54 -8.74
N TRP A 15 -12.34 3.63 -8.53
CA TRP A 15 -12.67 2.25 -8.13
C TRP A 15 -11.70 1.56 -7.17
N GLN A 16 -10.44 1.99 -7.11
CA GLN A 16 -9.53 1.49 -6.09
C GLN A 16 -9.97 1.96 -4.71
N VAL A 17 -9.87 1.06 -3.75
CA VAL A 17 -10.06 1.36 -2.34
C VAL A 17 -8.67 1.35 -1.69
N PRO A 18 -8.11 2.51 -1.30
CA PRO A 18 -6.80 2.55 -0.68
C PRO A 18 -6.80 1.77 0.64
N ARG A 19 -5.72 1.00 0.86
CA ARG A 19 -5.54 0.15 2.04
C ARG A 19 -4.12 0.26 2.56
N MET A 20 -3.96 0.32 3.88
CA MET A 20 -2.65 0.18 4.49
C MET A 20 -2.01 -1.17 4.11
N PRO A 21 -0.66 -1.25 4.01
CA PRO A 21 0.03 -2.52 3.85
C PRO A 21 -0.46 -3.56 4.85
N GLY A 22 -0.75 -4.77 4.35
CA GLY A 22 -1.30 -5.89 5.10
C GLY A 22 -2.83 -5.93 5.21
N LEU A 23 -3.56 -4.88 4.77
CA LEU A 23 -5.03 -4.85 4.74
C LEU A 23 -5.63 -4.79 3.32
N GLY A 24 -4.78 -4.91 2.30
CA GLY A 24 -5.18 -5.01 0.89
C GLY A 24 -4.80 -6.37 0.30
N GLU A 25 -4.75 -6.44 -1.02
CA GLU A 25 -4.56 -7.70 -1.78
C GLU A 25 -3.14 -7.89 -2.32
N VAL A 26 -2.21 -6.98 -1.99
CA VAL A 26 -0.82 -7.05 -2.48
C VAL A 26 -0.08 -8.24 -1.84
N ASP A 27 0.49 -9.11 -2.67
CA ASP A 27 1.50 -10.08 -2.24
C ASP A 27 2.85 -9.37 -2.02
N TRP A 28 3.08 -8.93 -0.77
CA TRP A 28 4.31 -8.24 -0.40
C TRP A 28 5.56 -9.10 -0.60
N SER A 29 5.46 -10.41 -0.41
CA SER A 29 6.61 -11.30 -0.56
C SER A 29 7.07 -11.38 -2.02
N GLY A 30 6.13 -11.57 -2.95
CA GLY A 30 6.39 -11.55 -4.39
C GLY A 30 6.84 -10.17 -4.88
N PHE A 31 6.20 -9.10 -4.39
CA PHE A 31 6.55 -7.72 -4.76
C PHE A 31 8.01 -7.39 -4.41
N PHE A 32 8.43 -7.62 -3.17
CA PHE A 32 9.82 -7.36 -2.76
C PHE A 32 10.81 -8.33 -3.40
N SER A 33 10.43 -9.60 -3.60
CA SER A 33 11.27 -10.54 -4.35
C SER A 33 11.60 -10.03 -5.75
N ALA A 34 10.62 -9.44 -6.45
CA ALA A 34 10.83 -8.83 -7.76
C ALA A 34 11.76 -7.61 -7.70
N LEU A 35 11.58 -6.72 -6.71
CA LEU A 35 12.46 -5.56 -6.51
C LEU A 35 13.92 -5.97 -6.27
N TYR A 36 14.14 -6.97 -5.41
CA TYR A 36 15.46 -7.55 -5.18
C TYR A 36 16.05 -8.16 -6.45
N HIS A 37 15.24 -8.89 -7.23
CA HIS A 37 15.69 -9.53 -8.46
C HIS A 37 16.21 -8.53 -9.50
N VAL A 38 15.55 -7.37 -9.63
CA VAL A 38 15.98 -6.32 -10.57
C VAL A 38 17.06 -5.39 -9.99
N GLY A 39 17.50 -5.63 -8.76
CA GLY A 39 18.53 -4.82 -8.10
C GLY A 39 18.06 -3.41 -7.73
N TYR A 40 16.77 -3.22 -7.45
CA TYR A 40 16.25 -1.94 -7.00
C TYR A 40 16.70 -1.66 -5.56
N ASP A 41 17.41 -0.54 -5.37
CA ASP A 41 17.94 -0.09 -4.06
C ASP A 41 17.43 1.33 -3.71
N GLY A 42 16.29 1.70 -4.29
CA GLY A 42 15.67 3.00 -4.08
C GLY A 42 14.69 3.02 -2.89
N PRO A 43 14.09 4.18 -2.60
CA PRO A 43 13.16 4.32 -1.48
C PRO A 43 11.82 3.61 -1.73
N VAL A 44 11.27 3.01 -0.67
CA VAL A 44 9.87 2.57 -0.62
C VAL A 44 9.08 3.58 0.20
N ILE A 45 8.07 4.19 -0.40
CA ILE A 45 7.25 5.24 0.21
C ILE A 45 5.86 4.68 0.51
N ILE A 46 5.37 4.92 1.72
CA ILE A 46 4.01 4.56 2.11
C ILE A 46 3.12 5.78 1.88
N GLU A 47 2.21 5.68 0.92
CA GLU A 47 1.14 6.66 0.72
C GLU A 47 -0.07 6.28 1.59
N HIS A 48 -0.21 6.98 2.72
CA HIS A 48 -1.21 6.67 3.71
C HIS A 48 -2.57 7.29 3.34
N GLU A 49 -3.33 6.61 2.47
CA GLU A 49 -4.63 7.06 1.97
C GLU A 49 -5.83 6.21 2.45
N ASP A 50 -5.59 5.27 3.37
CA ASP A 50 -6.66 4.45 3.95
C ASP A 50 -7.47 5.27 4.97
N ARG A 51 -8.68 5.67 4.55
CA ARG A 51 -9.64 6.45 5.34
C ARG A 51 -9.93 5.90 6.74
N ARG A 52 -9.68 4.61 7.00
CA ARG A 52 -9.85 4.02 8.35
C ARG A 52 -8.85 4.56 9.36
N PHE A 53 -7.70 5.04 8.89
CA PHE A 53 -6.60 5.53 9.71
C PHE A 53 -6.48 7.06 9.67
N GLU A 54 -7.53 7.78 9.26
CA GLU A 54 -7.59 9.24 9.23
C GLU A 54 -8.35 9.83 10.44
N GLY A 55 -8.23 11.15 10.63
CA GLY A 55 -9.07 11.95 11.53
C GLY A 55 -8.57 12.10 12.97
N SER A 56 -7.63 11.27 13.43
CA SER A 56 -6.91 11.51 14.68
C SER A 56 -5.45 11.07 14.61
N ASP A 57 -4.59 11.72 15.39
CA ASP A 57 -3.17 11.40 15.47
C ASP A 57 -2.92 9.93 15.86
N ASP A 58 -3.71 9.39 16.81
CA ASP A 58 -3.63 7.97 17.20
C ASP A 58 -3.96 7.02 16.04
N LYS A 59 -4.96 7.36 15.21
CA LYS A 59 -5.32 6.56 14.03
C LYS A 59 -4.22 6.60 12.98
N ILE A 60 -3.69 7.78 12.71
CA ILE A 60 -2.60 7.98 11.74
C ILE A 60 -1.36 7.19 12.18
N LYS A 61 -0.95 7.34 13.44
CA LYS A 61 0.18 6.59 14.03
C LYS A 61 -0.06 5.09 13.94
N ARG A 62 -1.26 4.61 14.25
CA ARG A 62 -1.61 3.19 14.14
C ARG A 62 -1.48 2.68 12.71
N GLY A 63 -1.85 3.46 11.70
CA GLY A 63 -1.68 3.10 10.30
C GLY A 63 -0.20 2.91 9.93
N PHE A 64 0.66 3.85 10.32
CA PHE A 64 2.11 3.73 10.08
C PHE A 64 2.75 2.57 10.85
N LEU A 65 2.35 2.31 12.10
CA LEU A 65 2.86 1.16 12.86
C LEU A 65 2.47 -0.16 12.21
N LEU A 66 1.23 -0.27 11.73
CA LEU A 66 0.78 -1.44 10.97
C LEU A 66 1.62 -1.63 9.70
N ALA A 67 1.81 -0.57 8.91
CA ALA A 67 2.62 -0.64 7.70
C ALA A 67 4.06 -1.05 8.00
N ARG A 68 4.67 -0.46 9.04
CA ARG A 68 6.01 -0.84 9.52
C ARG A 68 6.05 -2.33 9.82
N ASP A 69 5.14 -2.84 10.65
CA ASP A 69 5.18 -4.24 11.10
C ASP A 69 5.03 -5.24 9.95
N VAL A 70 4.24 -4.88 8.93
CA VAL A 70 4.06 -5.70 7.72
C VAL A 70 5.27 -5.65 6.79
N LEU A 71 5.88 -4.47 6.62
CA LEU A 71 6.94 -4.25 5.63
C LEU A 71 8.36 -4.46 6.18
N GLN A 72 8.55 -4.39 7.51
CA GLN A 72 9.84 -4.55 8.18
C GLN A 72 10.63 -5.80 7.78
N PRO A 73 10.02 -6.97 7.50
CA PRO A 73 10.78 -8.13 7.05
C PRO A 73 11.48 -7.95 5.70
N TYR A 74 11.02 -7.01 4.86
CA TYR A 74 11.49 -6.81 3.49
C TYR A 74 12.34 -5.55 3.30
N VAL A 75 12.23 -4.58 4.22
CA VAL A 75 12.94 -3.30 4.17
C VAL A 75 13.88 -3.23 5.37
N LYS A 76 15.20 -3.21 5.13
CA LYS A 76 16.22 -3.15 6.18
C LYS A 76 16.84 -1.78 6.29
#